data_AF-A0A931EDV8-F1
#
_entry.id   AF-A0A931EDV8-F1
#
_cell.length_a   1.000
_cell.length_b   1.000
_cell.length_c   1.000
_cell.angle_alpha   90.00
_cell.angle_beta   90.00
_cell.angle_gamma   90.00
#
_symmetry.space_group_name_H-M   'P 1'
#
loop_
_entity.id
_entity.type
_entity.pdbx_description
1 polymer ?
#
loop_
_entity_poly.entity_id
_entity_poly.type
_entity_poly.pdbx_seq_one_letter_code
_entity_poly.pdbx_strand_id
1 'polypeptide(L)' 'MIQVLSLIKQYGHERVRTAVEEAITLGCSDAAAIRHLAGAADLVHARSAMIELGALSRFERPLPVMTDYDGLLGQEVAP' A
#
# COMPACT_ATOMS: atom_id res chain seq x y z
N MET A 1 10.72 -21.38 12.80
CA MET A 1 9.80 -22.43 12.32
C MET A 1 8.81 -22.92 13.38
N ILE A 2 9.19 -23.18 14.64
CA ILE A 2 8.24 -23.54 15.72
C ILE A 2 7.06 -22.57 15.88
N GLN A 3 7.29 -21.28 15.58
CA GLN A 3 6.28 -20.22 15.61
C GLN A 3 5.10 -20.50 14.68
N VAL A 4 5.27 -21.26 13.60
CA VAL A 4 4.19 -21.62 12.67
C VAL A 4 3.16 -22.52 13.37
N LEU A 5 3.60 -23.40 14.27
CA LEU A 5 2.68 -24.24 15.07
C LEU A 5 1.79 -23.40 15.98
N SER A 6 2.32 -22.27 16.49
CA SER A 6 1.54 -21.35 17.31
C SER A 6 0.42 -20.66 16.51
N LEU A 7 0.61 -20.49 15.20
CA LEU A 7 -0.38 -19.90 14.29
C LEU A 7 -1.59 -20.82 14.10
N ILE A 8 -1.44 -22.13 14.26
CA ILE A 8 -2.54 -23.10 14.14
C ILE A 8 -3.62 -22.80 15.18
N LYS A 9 -3.23 -22.41 16.40
CA LYS A 9 -4.18 -22.02 17.46
C LYS A 9 -4.93 -20.74 17.09
N GLN A 10 -4.30 -19.83 16.35
CA GLN A 10 -4.86 -18.52 16.03
C GLN A 10 -5.73 -18.52 14.77
N TYR A 11 -5.30 -19.19 13.70
CA TYR A 11 -5.94 -19.14 12.39
C TYR A 11 -6.57 -20.48 11.96
N GLY A 12 -6.32 -21.57 12.71
CA GLY A 12 -6.76 -22.91 12.36
C GLY A 12 -5.78 -23.66 11.44
N HIS A 13 -5.91 -24.99 11.41
CA HIS A 13 -4.99 -25.86 10.68
C HIS A 13 -4.99 -25.60 9.16
N GLU A 14 -6.18 -25.61 8.54
CA GLU A 14 -6.30 -25.46 7.09
C GLU A 14 -5.75 -24.14 6.58
N ARG A 15 -6.00 -23.06 7.31
CA ARG A 15 -5.56 -21.73 6.92
C ARG A 15 -4.04 -21.58 7.00
N VAL A 16 -3.42 -22.13 8.03
CA VAL A 16 -1.95 -22.16 8.14
C VAL A 16 -1.35 -23.06 7.06
N ARG A 17 -1.98 -24.19 6.73
CA ARG A 17 -1.54 -25.08 5.64
C ARG A 17 -1.49 -24.34 4.30
N THR A 18 -2.57 -23.66 3.92
CA THR A 18 -2.61 -22.86 2.67
C THR A 18 -1.56 -21.76 2.67
N ALA A 19 -1.38 -21.03 3.78
CA ALA A 19 -0.37 -19.99 3.90
C ALA A 19 1.08 -20.52 3.77
N VAL A 20 1.34 -21.74 4.26
CA VAL A 20 2.66 -22.40 4.09
C VAL A 20 2.86 -22.82 2.64
N GLU A 21 1.87 -23.43 2.02
CA GLU A 21 1.92 -23.82 0.60
C GLU A 21 2.20 -22.59 -0.29
N GLU A 22 1.52 -21.48 -0.04
CA GLU A 22 1.71 -20.22 -0.75
C GLU A 22 3.08 -19.57 -0.47
N ALA A 23 3.57 -19.63 0.77
CA ALA A 23 4.92 -19.16 1.07
C ALA A 23 5.97 -19.95 0.25
N ILE A 24 5.81 -21.27 0.15
CA ILE A 24 6.71 -22.13 -0.63
C ILE A 24 6.64 -21.80 -2.12
N THR A 25 5.45 -21.57 -2.70
CA THR A 25 5.33 -21.18 -4.11
C THR A 25 5.99 -19.82 -4.39
N LEU A 26 5.96 -18.91 -3.41
CA LEU A 26 6.65 -17.62 -3.46
C LEU A 26 8.16 -17.71 -3.16
N GLY A 27 8.69 -18.92 -2.91
CA GLY A 27 10.10 -19.12 -2.56
C GLY A 27 10.47 -18.60 -1.16
N CYS A 28 9.48 -18.37 -0.31
CA CYS A 28 9.64 -17.85 1.04
C CYS A 28 9.47 -18.96 2.08
N SER A 29 10.39 -19.07 3.04
CA SER A 29 10.33 -20.04 4.14
C SER A 29 10.33 -19.39 5.53
N ASP A 30 10.11 -18.08 5.59
CA ASP A 30 10.11 -17.33 6.84
C ASP A 30 8.76 -17.38 7.59
N ALA A 31 8.83 -17.40 8.92
CA ALA A 31 7.66 -17.43 9.80
C ALA A 31 6.82 -16.14 9.69
N ALA A 32 7.44 -14.98 9.42
CA ALA A 32 6.69 -13.73 9.27
C ALA A 32 5.89 -13.70 7.97
N ALA A 33 6.43 -14.24 6.88
CA ALA A 33 5.72 -14.38 5.61
C ALA A 33 4.48 -15.29 5.77
N ILE A 34 4.64 -16.46 6.40
CA ILE A 34 3.52 -17.39 6.65
C ILE A 34 2.46 -16.74 7.55
N ARG A 35 2.87 -15.99 8.59
CA ARG A 35 1.93 -15.25 9.45
C ARG A 35 1.15 -14.20 8.67
N HIS A 36 1.83 -13.47 7.78
CA HIS A 36 1.21 -12.45 6.94
C HIS A 36 0.17 -13.08 6.01
N LEU A 37 0.53 -14.15 5.29
CA LEU A 37 -0.38 -14.87 4.40
C LEU A 37 -1.58 -15.48 5.15
N ALA A 38 -1.35 -16.06 6.34
CA ALA A 38 -2.44 -16.58 7.18
C ALA A 38 -3.41 -15.48 7.62
N GLY A 39 -2.94 -14.26 7.88
CA GLY A 39 -3.78 -13.10 8.22
C GLY A 39 -4.41 -12.39 7.03
N ALA A 40 -3.84 -12.55 5.82
CA ALA A 40 -4.20 -11.76 4.64
C ALA A 40 -5.66 -11.92 4.20
N ALA A 41 -6.26 -13.10 4.35
CA ALA A 41 -7.67 -13.30 4.01
C ALA A 41 -8.64 -12.52 4.93
N ASP A 42 -8.19 -12.05 6.09
CA ASP A 42 -8.99 -11.15 6.95
C ASP A 42 -8.70 -9.67 6.64
N LEU A 43 -7.62 -9.39 5.90
CA LEU A 43 -7.28 -8.07 5.38
C LEU A 43 -8.03 -7.82 4.07
N VAL A 44 -9.35 -8.01 4.09
CA VAL A 44 -10.19 -7.51 3.00
C VAL A 44 -10.09 -5.99 3.05
N HIS A 45 -9.39 -5.41 2.07
CA HIS A 45 -9.37 -3.97 1.90
C HIS A 45 -10.81 -3.52 1.63
N ALA A 46 -11.47 -3.04 2.69
CA ALA A 46 -12.78 -2.45 2.56
C ALA A 46 -12.63 -1.33 1.53
N ARG A 47 -13.33 -1.45 0.40
CA ARG A 47 -13.34 -0.42 -0.63
C ARG A 47 -13.69 0.89 0.07
N SER A 48 -12.71 1.80 0.13
CA SER A 48 -12.90 3.09 0.78
C SER A 48 -14.12 3.77 0.15
N ALA A 49 -14.98 4.33 0.99
CA ALA A 49 -16.12 5.11 0.50
C ALA A 49 -15.59 6.21 -0.42
N MET A 50 -16.25 6.41 -1.55
CA MET A 50 -15.91 7.48 -2.48
C MET A 50 -16.02 8.81 -1.72
N ILE A 51 -14.90 9.50 -1.55
CA ILE A 51 -14.85 10.78 -0.85
C ILE A 51 -15.24 11.86 -1.86
N GLU A 52 -16.24 12.67 -1.51
CA GLU A 52 -16.60 13.84 -2.29
C GLU A 52 -15.48 14.90 -2.17
N LEU A 53 -14.82 15.18 -3.28
CA LEU A 53 -13.63 16.05 -3.33
C LEU A 53 -13.98 17.55 -3.30
N GLY A 54 -15.22 17.96 -3.00
CA GLY A 54 -15.68 19.35 -3.15
C GLY A 54 -14.82 20.39 -2.41
N ALA A 55 -14.30 20.05 -1.23
CA ALA A 55 -13.39 20.93 -0.49
C ALA A 55 -11.96 20.98 -1.09
N LEU A 56 -11.58 19.96 -1.85
CA LEU A 56 -10.27 19.84 -2.51
C LEU A 56 -10.22 20.50 -3.88
N SER A 57 -11.36 20.79 -4.50
CA SER A 57 -11.44 21.54 -5.78
C SER A 57 -10.74 22.90 -5.72
N ARG A 58 -10.65 23.54 -4.53
CA ARG A 58 -9.89 24.79 -4.33
C ARG A 58 -8.37 24.66 -4.59
N PHE A 59 -7.87 23.43 -4.60
CA PHE A 59 -6.47 23.12 -4.86
C PHE A 59 -6.22 22.74 -6.32
N GLU A 60 -7.26 22.65 -7.17
CA GLU A 60 -7.03 22.60 -8.60
C GLU A 60 -6.29 23.87 -9.03
N ARG A 61 -5.16 23.67 -9.71
CA ARG A 61 -4.34 24.74 -10.28
C ARG A 61 -4.38 24.58 -11.79
N PRO A 62 -4.48 25.68 -12.55
CA PRO A 62 -4.37 25.62 -14.00
C PRO A 62 -3.01 25.04 -14.40
N LEU A 63 -2.94 24.44 -15.59
CA LEU A 63 -1.68 23.99 -16.15
C LEU A 63 -0.72 25.19 -16.24
N PRO A 64 0.56 24.99 -15.89
CA PRO A 64 1.52 26.07 -15.97
C PRO A 64 1.69 26.52 -17.43
N VAL A 65 1.70 27.83 -17.67
CA VAL A 65 1.91 28.40 -19.01
C VAL A 65 3.37 28.86 -19.14
N MET A 66 3.93 28.72 -20.34
CA MET A 66 5.34 29.08 -20.59
C MET A 66 5.65 30.54 -20.25
N THR A 67 4.69 31.43 -20.46
CA THR A 67 4.80 32.87 -20.15
C THR A 67 5.08 33.15 -18.68
N ASP A 68 4.59 32.31 -17.76
CA ASP A 68 4.86 32.49 -16.32
C ASP A 68 6.32 32.15 -15.98
N TYR A 69 6.93 31.20 -16.69
CA TYR A 69 8.35 30.86 -16.54
C TYR A 69 9.27 31.92 -17.14
N ASP A 70 8.89 32.55 -18.25
CA ASP A 70 9.64 33.66 -18.84
C ASP A 70 9.80 34.82 -17.84
N GLY A 71 8.80 35.03 -16.98
CA GLY A 71 8.84 36.02 -15.89
C GLY A 71 9.85 35.69 -14.79
N LEU A 72 10.09 34.40 -14.49
CA LEU A 72 11.08 33.96 -13.51
C LEU A 72 12.52 34.21 -14.01
N LEU A 73 12.75 34.06 -15.32
CA LEU A 73 14.02 34.37 -15.97
C LEU A 73 14.40 35.86 -15.83
N GLY A 74 13.40 36.74 -15.80
CA GLY A 74 13.58 38.17 -15.56
C GLY A 74 13.85 38.54 -14.09
N GLN A 75 13.46 37.69 -13.13
CA GLN A 75 13.70 37.93 -11.70
C GLN A 75 15.06 37.43 -11.20
N GLU A 76 15.69 36.47 -11.89
CA GLU A 76 17.09 36.06 -11.61
C GLU A 76 18.11 37.14 -11.97
N VAL A 77 17.72 38.15 -12.77
CA VAL A 77 18.56 39.30 -13.13
C VAL A 77 18.17 40.54 -12.31
N ALA A 78 18.22 40.42 -10.98
CA ALA A 78 18.31 41.58 -10.09
C ALA A 78 19.77 41.71 -9.60
N PRO A 79 20.46 42.85 -9.81
CA PRO A 79 21.80 43.09 -9.29
C PRO A 79 21.84 43.21 -7.76
#